data_AF-A0A7J8NSA6-F1
#
_entry.id   AF-A0A7J8NSA6-F1
#
_cell.length_a   1.000
_cell.length_b   1.000
_cell.length_c   1.000
_cell.angle_alpha   90.00
_cell.angle_beta   90.00
_cell.angle_gamma   90.00
#
_symmetry.space_group_name_H-M   'P 1'
#
loop_
_entity.id
_entity.type
_entity.pdbx_description
1 polymer ?
#
loop_
_entity_poly.entity_id
_entity_poly.type
_entity_poly.pdbx_seq_one_letter_code
_entity_poly.pdbx_strand_id
1 'polypeptide(L)'
;MSVAVTQILWRPRGLLVDQFDSKEDLINAVITSSFIPGYLAPRPATMFRNRLCIDGGLTLFMPPTSASKTVRVCAFPASQLGLQGIGISPDCNPENRASGRELFNWALEPADDEILDRLFEFGYIDAAVWGEQNPVKDIVADNSPLVGNGSAK
;
A
#
# COMPACT_ATOMS: atom_id res chain seq x y z
N MET A 1 10.57 -4.82 6.32
CA MET A 1 9.62 -3.70 6.11
C MET A 1 10.27 -2.77 5.11
N SER A 2 9.55 -2.34 4.09
CA SER A 2 10.07 -1.42 3.08
C SER A 2 9.14 -0.20 3.00
N VAL A 3 9.71 0.99 2.88
CA VAL A 3 8.97 2.25 2.69
C VAL A 3 9.40 2.91 1.39
N ALA A 4 8.50 3.65 0.77
CA ALA A 4 8.84 4.42 -0.43
C ALA A 4 9.07 5.88 -0.07
N VAL A 5 10.02 6.53 -0.72
CA VAL A 5 10.16 7.99 -0.68
C VAL A 5 10.27 8.51 -2.11
N THR A 6 9.70 9.68 -2.38
CA THR A 6 9.85 10.31 -3.69
C THR A 6 10.97 11.34 -3.63
N GLN A 7 12.08 11.08 -4.33
CA GLN A 7 13.15 12.06 -4.49
C GLN A 7 12.76 13.11 -5.53
N ILE A 8 12.91 14.38 -5.16
CA ILE A 8 12.72 15.53 -6.05
C ILE A 8 14.00 15.79 -6.84
N LEU A 9 13.91 15.58 -8.14
CA LEU A 9 14.89 15.96 -9.16
C LEU A 9 14.12 16.61 -10.33
N TRP A 10 14.81 16.91 -11.44
CA TRP A 10 14.16 17.33 -12.70
C TRP A 10 13.03 16.38 -13.16
N ARG A 11 13.12 15.10 -12.80
CA ARG A 11 12.02 14.13 -12.84
C ARG A 11 11.89 13.46 -11.47
N PRO A 12 10.69 13.43 -10.85
CA PRO A 12 10.48 12.71 -9.60
C PRO A 12 10.89 11.24 -9.74
N ARG A 13 11.57 10.72 -8.72
CA ARG A 13 12.05 9.33 -8.70
C ARG A 13 11.67 8.66 -7.38
N GLY A 14 10.93 7.56 -7.46
CA GLY A 14 10.67 6.70 -6.31
C GLY A 14 11.93 5.96 -5.86
N LEU A 15 12.17 5.94 -4.56
CA LEU A 15 13.22 5.16 -3.91
C LEU A 15 12.56 4.21 -2.91
N LEU A 16 12.86 2.92 -3.02
CA LEU A 16 12.49 1.93 -2.02
C LEU A 16 13.57 1.88 -0.95
N VAL A 17 13.18 2.06 0.31
CA VAL A 17 14.05 1.97 1.48
C VAL A 17 13.64 0.72 2.25
N ASP A 18 14.50 -0.30 2.23
CA ASP A 18 14.28 -1.60 2.85
C ASP A 18 15.37 -1.97 3.87
N GLN A 19 16.40 -1.13 4.01
CA GLN A 19 17.48 -1.23 4.99
C GLN A 19 17.59 0.07 5.78
N PHE A 20 17.73 -0.06 7.09
CA PHE A 20 17.79 1.07 8.02
C PHE A 20 19.05 0.96 8.88
N ASP A 21 19.83 2.04 8.92
CA ASP A 21 21.14 2.04 9.57
C ASP A 21 21.02 2.26 11.10
N SER A 22 19.91 2.86 11.54
CA SER A 22 19.57 3.07 12.95
C SER A 22 18.06 3.23 13.14
N LYS A 23 17.62 3.31 14.41
CA LYS A 23 16.24 3.65 14.77
C LYS A 23 15.85 5.02 14.21
N GLU A 24 16.73 6.01 14.32
CA GLU A 24 16.52 7.38 13.84
C GLU A 24 16.37 7.40 12.32
N ASP A 25 17.19 6.61 11.61
CA ASP A 25 17.08 6.49 10.16
C ASP A 25 15.75 5.83 9.73
N LEU A 26 15.28 4.80 10.44
CA LEU A 26 13.94 4.24 10.25
C LEU A 26 12.84 5.28 10.48
N ILE A 27 12.90 6.03 11.58
CA ILE A 27 11.93 7.10 11.89
C ILE A 27 11.92 8.15 10.77
N ASN A 28 13.10 8.61 10.36
CA ASN A 28 13.24 9.59 9.29
C ASN A 28 12.70 9.07 7.96
N ALA A 29 12.93 7.79 7.65
CA ALA A 29 12.41 7.15 6.45
C ALA A 29 10.87 7.09 6.46
N VAL A 30 10.26 6.71 7.59
CA VAL A 30 8.80 6.67 7.73
C VAL A 30 8.19 8.07 7.63
N ILE A 31 8.74 9.06 8.35
CA ILE A 31 8.26 10.46 8.29
C ILE A 31 8.38 11.00 6.87
N THR A 32 9.47 10.70 6.16
CA THR A 32 9.66 11.12 4.77
C THR A 32 8.66 10.43 3.85
N SER A 33 8.42 9.13 4.07
CA SER A 33 7.49 8.32 3.28
C SER A 33 6.06 8.84 3.34
N SER A 34 5.67 9.51 4.43
CA SER A 34 4.36 10.16 4.63
C SER A 34 4.42 11.69 4.55
N PHE A 35 5.51 12.27 4.02
CA PHE A 35 5.70 13.72 3.97
C PHE A 35 4.88 14.34 2.82
N ILE A 36 3.58 14.51 3.03
CA ILE A 36 2.70 15.22 2.10
C ILE A 36 2.96 16.73 2.24
N PRO A 37 3.45 17.42 1.18
CA PRO A 37 3.77 18.84 1.25
C PRO A 37 2.57 19.70 1.65
N GLY A 38 2.76 20.60 2.62
CA GLY A 38 1.71 21.48 3.12
C GLY A 38 0.75 20.85 4.14
N TYR A 39 0.62 19.51 4.13
CA TYR A 39 -0.16 18.78 5.14
C TYR A 39 0.68 18.48 6.38
N LEU A 40 1.80 17.76 6.23
CA LEU A 40 2.60 17.36 7.39
C LEU A 40 3.44 18.52 7.96
N ALA A 41 3.85 19.47 7.12
CA ALA A 41 4.55 20.68 7.54
C ALA A 41 4.42 21.78 6.47
N PRO A 42 4.57 23.08 6.84
CA PRO A 42 4.49 24.21 5.91
C PRO A 42 5.78 24.36 5.09
N ARG A 43 6.22 23.29 4.43
CA ARG A 43 7.39 23.26 3.54
C ARG A 43 7.17 22.30 2.37
N PRO A 44 7.73 22.58 1.19
CA PRO A 44 7.45 21.82 -0.02
C PRO A 44 8.10 20.42 -0.03
N ALA A 45 9.09 20.18 0.83
CA ALA A 45 9.86 18.94 0.87
C ALA A 45 10.58 18.74 2.22
N THR A 46 11.20 17.58 2.39
CA THR A 46 12.08 17.23 3.52
C THR A 46 13.42 16.68 3.06
N MET A 47 14.40 16.60 3.96
CA MET A 47 15.69 16.00 3.68
C MET A 47 15.74 14.59 4.24
N PHE A 48 16.08 13.62 3.39
CA PHE A 48 16.31 12.23 3.79
C PHE A 48 17.58 11.70 3.13
N ARG A 49 18.56 11.24 3.93
CA ARG A 49 19.87 10.75 3.45
C ARG A 49 20.52 11.67 2.39
N ASN A 50 20.56 12.97 2.71
CA ASN A 50 21.08 14.05 1.85
C ASN A 50 20.35 14.21 0.49
N ARG A 51 19.09 13.79 0.40
CA ARG A 51 18.23 13.96 -0.77
C ARG A 51 17.00 14.76 -0.39
N LEU A 52 16.56 15.65 -1.28
CA LEU A 52 15.30 16.36 -1.14
C LEU A 52 14.16 15.39 -1.52
N CYS A 53 13.27 15.11 -0.60
CA CYS A 53 12.24 14.08 -0.72
C CYS A 53 10.87 14.55 -0.24
N ILE A 54 9.82 13.86 -0.71
CA ILE A 54 8.43 13.96 -0.26
C ILE A 54 7.82 12.57 -0.14
N ASP A 55 6.53 12.53 0.20
CA ASP A 55 5.68 11.35 0.26
C ASP A 55 5.98 10.33 -0.85
N GLY A 56 6.13 9.07 -0.44
CA GLY A 56 6.42 7.96 -1.34
C GLY A 56 5.25 7.61 -2.26
N GLY A 57 4.03 7.91 -1.82
CA GLY A 57 2.80 7.57 -2.52
C GLY A 57 2.66 8.26 -3.86
N LEU A 58 3.35 9.39 -4.07
CA LEU A 58 3.39 10.07 -5.37
C LEU A 58 4.03 9.23 -6.49
N THR A 59 5.00 8.36 -6.16
CA THR A 59 5.71 7.53 -7.15
C THR A 59 5.49 6.04 -6.97
N LEU A 60 5.33 5.58 -5.74
CA LEU A 60 5.17 4.19 -5.36
C LEU A 60 4.02 4.08 -4.33
N PHE A 61 2.80 4.45 -4.75
CA PHE A 61 1.57 4.42 -3.94
C PHE A 61 1.42 3.12 -3.13
N MET A 62 1.75 1.99 -3.75
CA MET A 62 1.88 0.71 -3.09
C MET A 62 3.26 0.14 -3.41
N PRO A 63 4.24 0.23 -2.48
CA PRO A 63 5.59 -0.23 -2.76
C PRO A 63 5.62 -1.73 -3.04
N PRO A 64 6.50 -2.19 -3.95
CA PRO A 64 6.64 -3.60 -4.26
C PRO A 64 7.14 -4.38 -3.03
N THR A 65 6.79 -5.66 -2.98
CA THR A 65 7.18 -6.59 -1.91
C THR A 65 8.01 -7.72 -2.50
N SER A 66 8.93 -8.26 -1.71
CA SER A 66 9.77 -9.41 -2.10
C SER A 66 9.06 -10.75 -1.96
N ALA A 67 7.81 -10.78 -1.48
CA ALA A 67 7.06 -12.03 -1.31
C ALA A 67 6.59 -12.57 -2.66
N SER A 68 6.73 -13.90 -2.84
CA SER A 68 6.31 -14.61 -4.06
C SER A 68 4.81 -14.55 -4.32
N LYS A 69 4.00 -14.42 -3.27
CA LYS A 69 2.57 -14.17 -3.32
C LYS A 69 2.25 -13.02 -2.35
N THR A 70 1.50 -12.03 -2.83
CA THR A 70 1.03 -10.90 -2.02
C THR A 70 -0.41 -10.60 -2.39
N VAL A 71 -1.28 -10.45 -1.39
CA VAL A 71 -2.59 -9.83 -1.57
C VAL A 71 -2.41 -8.33 -1.33
N ARG A 72 -2.68 -7.53 -2.36
CA ARG A 72 -2.58 -6.07 -2.27
C ARG A 72 -3.94 -5.48 -1.94
N VAL A 73 -3.96 -4.58 -0.96
CA VAL A 73 -5.17 -3.92 -0.44
C VAL A 73 -5.08 -2.42 -0.69
N CYS A 74 -6.10 -1.82 -1.28
CA CYS A 74 -6.17 -0.38 -1.55
C CYS A 74 -7.47 0.18 -0.98
N ALA A 75 -7.38 1.28 -0.21
CA ALA A 75 -8.56 1.96 0.35
C ALA A 75 -9.34 2.81 -0.70
N PHE A 76 -8.79 2.94 -1.91
CA PHE A 76 -9.38 3.69 -3.02
C PHE A 76 -9.75 2.72 -4.16
N PRO A 77 -10.72 3.09 -5.02
CA PRO A 77 -10.96 2.38 -6.27
C PRO A 77 -9.65 2.30 -7.08
N ALA A 78 -9.04 1.12 -7.11
CA ALA A 78 -7.73 0.88 -7.73
C ALA A 78 -7.80 1.11 -9.24
N SER A 79 -8.94 0.76 -9.85
CA SER A 79 -9.24 1.03 -11.26
C SER A 79 -9.12 2.52 -11.61
N GLN A 80 -9.62 3.42 -10.75
CA GLN A 80 -9.58 4.88 -10.94
C GLN A 80 -8.17 5.46 -10.74
N LEU A 81 -7.34 4.81 -9.92
CA LEU A 81 -5.94 5.18 -9.70
C LEU A 81 -4.97 4.54 -10.73
N GLY A 82 -5.49 3.73 -11.67
CA GLY A 82 -4.66 3.00 -12.63
C GLY A 82 -3.77 1.92 -12.00
N LEU A 83 -4.05 1.53 -10.76
CA LEU A 83 -3.28 0.52 -10.04
C LEU A 83 -3.67 -0.88 -10.54
N GLN A 84 -2.66 -1.67 -10.89
CA GLN A 84 -2.86 -3.03 -11.41
C GLN A 84 -2.60 -4.07 -10.32
N GLY A 85 -3.30 -5.21 -10.40
CA GLY A 85 -3.13 -6.39 -9.54
C GLY A 85 -3.39 -6.14 -8.06
N ILE A 86 -4.32 -5.22 -7.77
CA ILE A 86 -4.89 -5.05 -6.43
C ILE A 86 -5.92 -6.14 -6.22
N GLY A 87 -5.84 -6.84 -5.08
CA GLY A 87 -6.77 -7.90 -4.73
C GLY A 87 -8.03 -7.34 -4.09
N ILE A 88 -7.85 -6.57 -3.02
CA ILE A 88 -8.96 -6.03 -2.22
C ILE A 88 -8.99 -4.51 -2.40
N SER A 89 -10.10 -3.99 -2.93
CA SER A 89 -10.36 -2.56 -3.06
C SER A 89 -11.87 -2.31 -3.15
N PRO A 90 -12.33 -1.04 -3.06
CA PRO A 90 -13.72 -0.68 -3.36
C PRO A 90 -14.22 -1.11 -4.76
N ASP A 91 -13.34 -1.52 -5.68
CA ASP A 91 -13.75 -2.07 -6.98
C ASP A 91 -14.40 -3.47 -6.83
N CYS A 92 -14.13 -4.19 -5.74
CA CYS A 92 -14.73 -5.50 -5.47
C CYS A 92 -16.25 -5.41 -5.26
N ASN A 93 -16.73 -4.33 -4.64
CA ASN A 93 -18.15 -4.09 -4.41
C ASN A 93 -18.48 -2.58 -4.55
N PRO A 94 -18.71 -2.06 -5.77
CA PRO A 94 -18.78 -0.62 -6.03
C PRO A 94 -20.08 0.07 -5.55
N GLU A 95 -21.06 -0.68 -5.05
CA GLU A 95 -22.35 -0.10 -4.66
C GLU A 95 -22.25 0.77 -3.40
N ASN A 96 -23.02 1.87 -3.39
CA ASN A 96 -23.15 2.79 -2.24
C ASN A 96 -21.81 3.35 -1.70
N ARG A 97 -20.80 3.48 -2.56
CA ARG A 97 -19.48 4.00 -2.19
C ARG A 97 -19.43 5.52 -2.15
N ALA A 98 -18.51 6.03 -1.33
CA ALA A 98 -18.12 7.42 -1.36
C ALA A 98 -17.40 7.75 -2.68
N SER A 99 -17.53 9.00 -3.12
CA SER A 99 -16.80 9.49 -4.28
C SER A 99 -15.29 9.51 -4.02
N GLY A 100 -14.49 9.44 -5.08
CA GLY A 100 -13.03 9.54 -4.94
C GLY A 100 -12.57 10.84 -4.26
N ARG A 101 -13.32 11.94 -4.42
CA ARG A 101 -13.05 13.20 -3.73
C ARG A 101 -13.29 13.10 -2.23
N GLU A 102 -14.39 12.47 -1.81
CA GLU A 102 -14.68 12.24 -0.39
C GLU A 102 -13.62 11.35 0.24
N LEU A 103 -13.27 10.22 -0.41
CA LEU A 103 -12.21 9.33 0.07
C LEU A 103 -10.85 10.04 0.18
N PHE A 104 -10.50 10.88 -0.79
CA PHE A 104 -9.25 11.64 -0.76
C PHE A 104 -9.25 12.68 0.37
N ASN A 105 -10.37 13.37 0.59
CA ASN A 105 -10.52 14.27 1.72
C ASN A 105 -10.37 13.52 3.05
N TRP A 106 -11.02 12.36 3.18
CA TRP A 106 -10.99 11.55 4.40
C TRP A 106 -9.65 10.87 4.68
N ALA A 107 -8.81 10.73 3.65
CA ALA A 107 -7.43 10.28 3.80
C ALA A 107 -6.51 11.35 4.41
N LEU A 108 -6.88 12.63 4.28
CA LEU A 108 -6.13 13.76 4.87
C LEU A 108 -6.72 14.21 6.20
N GLU A 109 -8.04 14.25 6.30
CA GLU A 109 -8.76 14.69 7.51
C GLU A 109 -9.82 13.65 7.86
N PRO A 110 -9.85 13.13 9.10
CA PRO A 110 -10.78 12.07 9.45
C PRO A 110 -12.24 12.48 9.20
N ALA A 111 -13.03 11.53 8.71
CA ALA A 111 -14.48 11.69 8.59
C ALA A 111 -15.16 11.63 9.96
N ASP A 112 -16.47 11.92 10.00
CA ASP A 112 -17.29 11.64 11.18
C ASP A 112 -17.30 10.15 11.50
N ASP A 113 -17.45 9.79 12.78
CA ASP A 113 -17.39 8.40 13.28
C ASP A 113 -18.34 7.46 12.51
N GLU A 114 -19.56 7.91 12.21
CA GLU A 114 -20.54 7.13 11.43
C GLU A 114 -20.04 6.76 10.03
N ILE A 115 -19.26 7.65 9.41
CA ILE A 115 -18.65 7.42 8.10
C ILE A 115 -17.49 6.43 8.24
N LEU A 116 -16.68 6.56 9.29
CA LEU A 116 -15.57 5.64 9.56
C LEU A 116 -16.08 4.21 9.80
N ASP A 117 -17.14 4.05 10.59
CA ASP A 117 -17.81 2.75 10.82
C ASP A 117 -18.32 2.15 9.50
N ARG A 118 -18.93 2.98 8.65
CA ARG A 118 -19.40 2.54 7.33
C ARG A 118 -18.25 2.14 6.40
N LEU A 119 -17.14 2.88 6.40
CA LEU A 119 -15.95 2.54 5.61
C LEU A 119 -15.31 1.21 6.09
N PHE A 120 -15.33 0.95 7.40
CA PHE A 120 -14.89 -0.31 7.97
C PHE A 120 -15.73 -1.50 7.46
N GLU A 121 -17.07 -1.40 7.55
CA GLU A 121 -17.97 -2.44 7.05
C GLU A 121 -17.80 -2.69 5.55
N PHE A 122 -17.64 -1.61 4.78
CA PHE A 122 -17.34 -1.69 3.36
C PHE A 122 -16.03 -2.41 3.05
N GLY A 123 -14.97 -2.16 3.83
CA GLY A 123 -13.71 -2.90 3.70
C GLY A 123 -13.87 -4.39 4.01
N TYR A 124 -14.71 -4.75 4.98
CA TYR A 124 -15.02 -6.16 5.27
C TYR A 124 -15.74 -6.84 4.10
N ILE A 125 -16.72 -6.16 3.49
CA ILE A 125 -17.43 -6.68 2.33
C ILE A 125 -16.49 -6.84 1.12
N ASP A 126 -15.60 -5.88 0.86
CA ASP A 126 -14.60 -6.00 -0.21
C ASP A 126 -13.71 -7.22 -0.02
N ALA A 127 -13.25 -7.45 1.21
CA ALA A 127 -12.45 -8.62 1.56
C ALA A 127 -13.25 -9.92 1.41
N ALA A 128 -14.54 -9.93 1.77
CA ALA A 128 -15.42 -11.09 1.62
C ALA A 128 -15.63 -11.46 0.14
N VAL A 129 -15.95 -10.48 -0.71
CA VAL A 129 -16.11 -10.70 -2.17
C VAL A 129 -14.81 -11.22 -2.79
N TRP A 130 -13.67 -10.65 -2.41
CA TRP A 130 -12.37 -11.17 -2.85
C TRP A 130 -12.14 -12.61 -2.36
N GLY A 131 -12.48 -12.93 -1.12
CA GLY A 131 -12.34 -14.27 -0.55
C GLY A 131 -13.20 -15.34 -1.23
N GLU A 132 -14.42 -15.00 -1.65
CA GLU A 132 -15.29 -15.90 -2.42
C GLU A 132 -14.70 -16.24 -3.79
N GLN A 133 -14.04 -15.26 -4.43
CA GLN A 133 -13.37 -15.43 -5.73
C GLN A 133 -12.02 -16.13 -5.62
N ASN A 134 -11.44 -16.18 -4.43
CA ASN A 134 -10.11 -16.75 -4.18
C ASN A 134 -10.22 -17.76 -3.00
N PRO A 135 -10.82 -18.94 -3.22
CA PRO A 135 -10.98 -19.92 -2.16
C PRO A 135 -9.62 -20.43 -1.68
N VAL A 136 -9.49 -20.69 -0.38
CA VAL A 136 -8.23 -21.08 0.31
C VAL A 136 -7.52 -22.26 -0.38
N LYS A 137 -8.29 -23.20 -0.93
CA LYS A 137 -7.76 -24.39 -1.63
C LYS A 137 -6.93 -24.04 -2.87
N ASP A 138 -7.19 -22.89 -3.49
CA ASP A 138 -6.52 -22.43 -4.71
C ASP A 138 -5.38 -21.44 -4.40
N ILE A 139 -5.42 -20.78 -3.23
CA ILE A 139 -4.40 -19.79 -2.82
C ILE A 139 -3.21 -20.45 -2.11
N VAL A 140 -3.46 -21.41 -1.21
CA VAL A 140 -2.42 -22.02 -0.37
C VAL A 140 -1.54 -22.91 -1.24
N ALA A 141 -0.27 -22.52 -1.42
CA ALA A 141 0.72 -23.41 -2.01
C ALA A 141 1.06 -24.50 -0.99
N ASP A 142 0.83 -25.76 -1.37
CA ASP A 142 1.31 -26.91 -0.61
C ASP A 142 2.84 -26.95 -0.71
N ASN A 143 3.52 -26.27 0.22
CA ASN A 143 4.98 -26.28 0.31
C ASN A 143 5.48 -27.59 0.96
N SER A 144 4.90 -28.74 0.59
CA SER A 144 5.49 -30.03 0.94
C SER A 144 6.72 -30.25 0.06
N PRO A 145 7.93 -30.40 0.61
CA PRO A 145 9.07 -30.78 -0.20
C PRO A 145 8.78 -32.13 -0.82
N LEU A 146 8.78 -32.20 -2.16
CA LEU A 146 8.80 -33.46 -2.89
C LEU A 146 10.08 -34.19 -2.48
N VAL A 147 9.96 -35.11 -1.52
CA VAL A 147 11.01 -36.09 -1.24
C VAL A 147 11.11 -36.96 -2.48
N GLY A 148 12.03 -36.59 -3.36
CA GLY A 148 12.43 -37.43 -4.48
C GLY A 148 12.97 -38.74 -3.92
N ASN A 149 12.21 -39.82 -4.07
CA ASN A 149 12.69 -41.17 -3.79
C ASN A 149 13.80 -41.51 -4.79
N GLY A 150 15.04 -41.15 -4.44
CA GLY A 150 16.23 -41.75 -5.02
C GLY A 150 16.31 -43.21 -4.57
N SER A 151 15.72 -44.11 -5.35
CA SER A 151 16.07 -45.53 -5.27
C SER A 151 17.50 -45.69 -5.78
N ALA A 152 18.44 -45.84 -4.86
CA ALA A 152 19.72 -46.45 -5.16
C ALA A 152 19.52 -47.96 -5.35
N LYS A 153 19.77 -48.44 -6.57
CA LYS A 153 20.28 -49.78 -6.85
C LYS A 153 21.26 -49.68 -8.00
#